data_AF-A0A968TIP9-F1
#
_entry.id   AF-A0A968TIP9-F1
#
_cell.length_a   1.000
_cell.length_b   1.000
_cell.length_c   1.000
_cell.angle_alpha   90.00
_cell.angle_beta   90.00
_cell.angle_gamma   90.00
#
_symmetry.space_group_name_H-M   'P 1'
#
loop_
_entity.id
_entity.type
_entity.pdbx_description
1 polymer ?
#
loop_
_entity_poly.entity_id
_entity_poly.type
_entity_poly.pdbx_seq_one_letter_code
_entity_poly.pdbx_strand_id
1 'polypeptide(L)'
;MGNLPNGEEGNRLQLTARLSFLELEQAIFHYVVQKYNQQAYSKEGGFTRTQRWEVGLRPISPEVLSERSLDVCLPRSDLRLIHRNGRVHFAGQIYRDEVLASHIGEQVFVRFNPQNITTILVFQQPGDEDIFLARACLLIFRRTTFTRGCEGDATGKAQAIESA
;
A
#
# COMPACT_ATOMS: atom_id res chain seq x y z
N MET A 1 12.83 -22.75 -11.39
CA MET A 1 13.21 -22.15 -10.10
C MET A 1 14.66 -21.71 -10.23
N GLY A 2 14.94 -20.40 -10.26
CA GLY A 2 16.32 -19.91 -10.29
C GLY A 2 16.91 -19.98 -8.88
N ASN A 3 18.07 -20.63 -8.74
CA ASN A 3 18.84 -20.60 -7.49
C ASN A 3 19.24 -19.16 -7.17
N LEU A 4 18.98 -18.72 -5.95
CA LEU A 4 19.48 -17.46 -5.44
C LEU A 4 21.02 -17.53 -5.40
N PRO A 5 21.75 -16.50 -5.86
CA PRO A 5 23.20 -16.50 -5.86
C PRO A 5 23.73 -16.59 -4.42
N ASN A 6 24.80 -17.36 -4.22
CA ASN A 6 25.47 -17.49 -2.93
C ASN A 6 25.93 -16.10 -2.43
N GLY A 7 26.04 -15.93 -1.11
CA GLY A 7 26.33 -14.63 -0.47
C GLY A 7 27.59 -13.93 -0.99
N GLU A 8 28.58 -14.67 -1.49
CA GLU A 8 29.80 -14.12 -2.08
C GLU A 8 29.59 -13.53 -3.49
N GLU A 9 28.76 -14.15 -4.32
CA GLU A 9 28.42 -13.63 -5.66
C GLU A 9 27.57 -12.36 -5.56
N GLY A 10 26.61 -12.32 -4.63
CA GLY A 10 25.83 -11.11 -4.36
C GLY A 10 26.71 -9.92 -3.98
N ASN A 11 27.74 -10.16 -3.16
CA ASN A 11 28.68 -9.12 -2.73
C ASN A 11 29.59 -8.65 -3.88
N ARG A 12 30.07 -9.57 -4.73
CA ARG A 12 30.85 -9.23 -5.93
C ARG A 12 30.04 -8.39 -6.92
N LEU A 13 28.77 -8.75 -7.15
CA LEU A 13 27.89 -8.00 -8.03
C LEU A 13 27.63 -6.58 -7.51
N GLN A 14 27.46 -6.40 -6.20
CA GLN A 14 27.35 -5.08 -5.57
C GLN A 14 28.61 -4.23 -5.79
N LEU A 15 29.81 -4.82 -5.66
CA LEU A 15 31.07 -4.09 -5.88
C LEU A 15 31.27 -3.66 -7.35
N THR A 16 30.67 -4.38 -8.29
CA THR A 16 30.71 -4.02 -9.72
C THR A 16 29.58 -3.08 -10.16
N ALA A 17 28.55 -2.91 -9.33
CA ALA A 17 27.43 -2.03 -9.63
C ALA A 17 27.91 -0.58 -9.66
N ARG A 18 27.67 0.10 -10.80
CA ARG A 18 28.11 1.49 -10.99
C ARG A 18 27.09 2.54 -10.56
N LEU A 19 25.87 2.11 -10.24
CA LEU A 19 24.79 2.95 -9.75
C LEU A 19 24.21 2.30 -8.51
N SER A 20 23.94 3.10 -7.50
CA SER A 20 23.03 2.74 -6.43
C SER A 20 21.61 2.57 -6.97
N PHE A 21 20.76 1.88 -6.20
CA PHE A 21 19.36 1.70 -6.56
C PHE A 21 18.63 3.05 -6.74
N LEU A 22 18.91 4.02 -5.87
CA LEU A 22 18.33 5.36 -5.95
C LEU A 22 18.76 6.10 -7.23
N GLU A 23 20.04 6.03 -7.60
CA GLU A 23 20.54 6.65 -8.83
C GLU A 23 19.93 6.01 -10.08
N LEU A 24 19.76 4.69 -10.08
CA LEU A 24 19.09 4.00 -11.17
C LEU A 24 17.61 4.42 -11.28
N GLU A 25 16.89 4.46 -10.16
CA GLU A 25 15.49 4.92 -10.11
C GLU A 25 15.35 6.34 -10.67
N GLN A 26 16.22 7.26 -10.24
CA GLN A 26 16.26 8.63 -10.74
C GLN A 26 16.58 8.70 -12.24
N ALA A 27 17.53 7.90 -12.71
CA ALA A 27 17.90 7.85 -14.12
C ALA A 27 16.73 7.35 -14.99
N ILE A 28 16.02 6.30 -14.54
CA ILE A 28 14.82 5.79 -15.23
C ILE A 28 13.72 6.85 -15.23
N PHE A 29 13.41 7.45 -14.09
CA PHE A 29 12.41 8.50 -13.98
C PHE A 29 12.70 9.66 -14.93
N HIS A 30 13.92 10.18 -14.89
CA HIS A 30 14.36 11.26 -15.77
C HIS A 30 14.22 10.87 -17.24
N TYR A 31 14.68 9.68 -17.61
CA TYR A 31 14.56 9.19 -18.98
C TYR A 31 13.11 9.11 -19.44
N VAL A 32 12.22 8.50 -18.64
CA VAL A 32 10.82 8.32 -19.01
C VAL A 32 10.12 9.66 -19.17
N VAL A 33 10.21 10.54 -18.16
CA VAL A 33 9.46 11.79 -18.10
C VAL A 33 10.02 12.86 -19.04
N GLN A 34 11.35 13.06 -19.03
CA GLN A 34 12.00 14.17 -19.72
C GLN A 34 12.40 13.83 -21.15
N LYS A 35 12.61 12.55 -21.47
CA LYS A 35 13.08 12.13 -22.79
C LYS A 35 12.04 11.30 -23.55
N TYR A 36 11.71 10.11 -23.07
CA TYR A 36 10.85 9.18 -23.82
C TYR A 36 9.46 9.77 -24.09
N ASN A 37 8.79 10.28 -23.06
CA ASN A 37 7.45 10.85 -23.17
C ASN A 37 7.41 12.12 -24.05
N GLN A 38 8.51 12.88 -24.07
CA GLN A 38 8.63 14.11 -24.87
C GLN A 38 9.04 13.86 -26.33
N GLN A 39 9.53 12.67 -26.67
CA GLN A 39 9.87 12.35 -28.04
C GLN A 39 8.63 12.27 -28.93
N ALA A 40 8.81 12.63 -30.20
CA ALA A 40 7.79 12.52 -31.24
C ALA A 40 7.21 11.09 -31.28
N TYR A 41 5.89 11.01 -31.39
CA TYR A 41 5.19 9.75 -31.51
C TYR A 41 5.45 9.17 -32.91
N SER A 42 5.99 7.96 -32.95
CA SER A 42 6.53 7.40 -34.20
C SER A 42 5.47 6.99 -35.23
N LYS A 43 4.19 6.86 -34.82
CA LYS A 43 3.10 6.41 -35.70
C LYS A 43 2.26 7.55 -36.27
N GLU A 44 2.34 8.75 -35.70
CA GLU A 44 1.56 9.92 -36.11
C GLU A 44 2.41 11.16 -35.88
N GLY A 45 2.73 11.87 -36.96
CA GLY A 45 3.54 13.08 -36.90
C GLY A 45 2.81 14.22 -36.20
N GLY A 46 3.57 15.15 -35.61
CA GLY A 46 3.04 16.39 -35.04
C GLY A 46 2.72 16.35 -33.54
N PHE A 47 2.80 15.18 -32.89
CA PHE A 47 2.60 15.04 -31.45
C PHE A 47 3.78 14.36 -30.77
N THR A 48 4.05 14.76 -29.52
CA THR A 48 4.83 13.93 -28.59
C THR A 48 3.99 12.73 -28.11
N ARG A 49 4.63 11.72 -27.52
CA ARG A 49 3.91 10.57 -26.93
C ARG A 49 2.91 11.03 -25.86
N THR A 50 3.30 11.98 -25.01
CA THR A 50 2.40 12.57 -23.99
C THR A 50 1.20 13.25 -24.62
N GLN A 51 1.42 14.13 -25.60
CA GLN A 51 0.33 14.85 -26.26
C GLN A 51 -0.64 13.88 -26.93
N ARG A 52 -0.11 12.82 -27.56
CA ARG A 52 -0.97 11.80 -28.18
C ARG A 52 -1.83 11.06 -27.16
N TRP A 53 -1.27 10.74 -26.00
CA TRP A 53 -1.98 10.13 -24.88
C TRP A 53 -3.07 11.06 -24.34
N GLU A 54 -2.77 12.33 -24.09
CA GLU A 54 -3.73 13.34 -23.62
C GLU A 54 -4.90 13.53 -24.60
N VAL A 55 -4.63 13.54 -25.92
CA VAL A 55 -5.69 13.58 -26.94
C VAL A 55 -6.64 12.39 -26.80
N GLY A 56 -6.12 11.19 -26.52
CA GLY A 56 -6.91 9.98 -26.33
C GLY A 56 -7.69 9.93 -25.00
N LEU A 57 -7.29 10.71 -23.99
CA LEU A 57 -7.97 10.78 -22.71
C LEU A 57 -9.17 11.75 -22.71
N ARG A 58 -9.14 12.81 -23.51
CA ARG A 58 -10.22 13.82 -23.59
C ARG A 58 -11.65 13.28 -23.76
N PRO A 59 -11.93 12.18 -24.48
CA PRO A 59 -13.30 11.64 -24.57
C PRO A 59 -13.76 10.84 -23.34
N ILE A 60 -12.88 10.53 -22.38
CA ILE A 60 -13.19 9.68 -21.23
C ILE A 60 -12.94 10.48 -19.96
N SER A 61 -14.01 10.84 -19.23
CA SER A 61 -13.86 11.28 -17.84
C SER A 61 -13.64 10.03 -16.98
N PRO A 62 -12.46 9.84 -16.37
CA PRO A 62 -12.25 8.70 -15.49
C PRO A 62 -13.13 8.86 -14.25
N GLU A 63 -13.66 7.75 -13.76
CA GLU A 63 -14.27 7.70 -12.44
C GLU A 63 -13.18 7.94 -11.39
N VAL A 64 -13.39 8.94 -10.53
CA VAL A 64 -12.48 9.22 -9.42
C VAL A 64 -12.83 8.25 -8.30
N LEU A 65 -12.02 7.19 -8.19
CA LEU A 65 -12.12 6.20 -7.13
C LEU A 65 -11.79 6.82 -5.77
N SER A 66 -12.51 6.40 -4.72
CA SER A 66 -12.19 6.80 -3.35
C SER A 66 -10.87 6.17 -2.91
N GLU A 67 -10.09 6.85 -2.05
CA GLU A 67 -8.81 6.31 -1.56
C GLU A 67 -8.98 4.91 -0.96
N ARG A 68 -10.07 4.68 -0.22
CA ARG A 68 -10.41 3.38 0.39
C ARG A 68 -10.55 2.25 -0.63
N SER A 69 -11.11 2.53 -1.80
CA SER A 69 -11.29 1.53 -2.85
C SER A 69 -9.96 1.10 -3.48
N LEU A 70 -8.92 1.93 -3.38
CA LEU A 70 -7.58 1.64 -3.90
C LEU A 70 -6.76 0.74 -2.97
N ASP A 71 -7.21 0.50 -1.74
CA ASP A 71 -6.46 -0.33 -0.78
C ASP A 71 -6.28 -1.77 -1.26
N VAL A 72 -7.14 -2.25 -2.16
CA VAL A 72 -6.99 -3.56 -2.83
C VAL A 72 -5.68 -3.68 -3.62
N CYS A 73 -5.15 -2.56 -4.10
CA CYS A 73 -3.89 -2.49 -4.87
C CYS A 73 -2.65 -2.64 -3.98
N LEU A 74 -2.80 -2.55 -2.65
CA LEU A 74 -1.69 -2.74 -1.72
C LEU A 74 -1.42 -4.23 -1.49
N PRO A 75 -0.14 -4.64 -1.39
CA PRO A 75 0.25 -6.00 -1.04
C PRO A 75 -0.48 -6.52 0.21
N ARG A 76 -0.93 -7.77 0.14
CA ARG A 76 -1.60 -8.48 1.22
C ARG A 76 -0.62 -9.41 1.94
N SER A 77 -0.64 -9.41 3.27
CA SER A 77 0.12 -10.36 4.08
C SER A 77 -0.64 -11.67 4.33
N ASP A 78 0.07 -12.67 4.87
CA ASP A 78 -0.54 -13.79 5.57
C ASP A 78 -1.35 -13.34 6.79
N LEU A 79 -2.19 -14.25 7.31
CA LEU A 79 -3.00 -14.03 8.51
C LEU A 79 -2.13 -13.86 9.76
N ARG A 80 -2.60 -13.01 10.67
CA ARG A 80 -1.93 -12.59 11.90
C ARG A 80 -2.96 -12.49 13.02
N LEU A 81 -2.53 -12.78 14.23
CA LEU A 81 -3.36 -12.61 15.41
C LEU A 81 -3.26 -11.20 15.96
N ILE A 82 -4.40 -10.66 16.39
CA ILE A 82 -4.42 -9.46 17.20
C ILE A 82 -4.05 -9.82 18.64
N HIS A 83 -2.98 -9.22 19.13
CA HIS A 83 -2.50 -9.38 20.50
C HIS A 83 -3.18 -8.36 21.44
N ARG A 84 -3.00 -8.60 22.74
CA ARG A 84 -3.48 -7.71 23.82
C ARG A 84 -3.11 -6.24 23.55
N ASN A 85 -4.02 -5.35 23.92
CA ASN A 85 -3.90 -3.89 23.72
C ASN A 85 -3.91 -3.45 22.24
N GLY A 86 -4.54 -4.24 21.36
CA GLY A 86 -4.73 -3.87 19.95
C GLY A 86 -3.44 -3.88 19.12
N ARG A 87 -2.55 -4.84 19.39
CA ARG A 87 -1.24 -4.93 18.75
C ARG A 87 -1.21 -5.98 17.65
N VAL A 88 -0.53 -5.68 16.54
CA VAL A 88 -0.29 -6.61 15.42
C VAL A 88 1.20 -6.63 15.09
N HIS A 89 1.78 -7.83 14.96
CA HIS A 89 3.18 -8.00 14.62
C HIS A 89 3.34 -8.24 13.12
N PHE A 90 4.02 -7.34 12.41
CA PHE A 90 4.22 -7.42 10.97
C PHE A 90 5.62 -6.95 10.59
N ALA A 91 6.29 -7.66 9.67
CA ALA A 91 7.63 -7.33 9.18
C ALA A 91 8.67 -7.01 10.28
N GLY A 92 8.66 -7.77 11.38
CA GLY A 92 9.57 -7.57 12.52
C GLY A 92 9.23 -6.38 13.42
N GLN A 93 8.12 -5.69 13.15
CA GLN A 93 7.68 -4.50 13.89
C GLN A 93 6.32 -4.72 14.57
N ILE A 94 6.05 -3.89 15.59
CA ILE A 94 4.79 -3.89 16.32
C ILE A 94 3.99 -2.67 15.91
N TYR A 95 2.79 -2.91 15.39
CA TYR A 95 1.79 -1.90 15.07
C TYR A 95 0.70 -1.91 16.10
N ARG A 96 0.10 -0.74 16.36
CA ARG A 96 -0.98 -0.60 17.32
C ARG A 96 -2.04 0.36 16.84
N ASP A 97 -3.27 0.00 17.12
CA ASP A 97 -4.41 0.91 17.09
C ASP A 97 -5.34 0.62 18.28
N GLU A 98 -6.13 1.61 18.70
CA GLU A 98 -7.05 1.47 19.82
C GLU A 98 -8.31 0.67 19.45
N VAL A 99 -8.79 0.78 18.21
CA VAL A 99 -9.94 0.01 17.69
C VAL A 99 -9.67 -1.49 17.75
N LEU A 100 -8.43 -1.90 17.46
CA LEU A 100 -8.02 -3.31 17.49
C LEU A 100 -8.05 -3.92 18.88
N ALA A 101 -8.12 -3.12 19.96
CA ALA A 101 -8.22 -3.65 21.31
C ALA A 101 -9.52 -4.43 21.56
N SER A 102 -10.57 -4.17 20.78
CA SER A 102 -11.85 -4.89 20.83
C SER A 102 -11.82 -6.22 20.06
N HIS A 103 -10.78 -6.46 19.25
CA HIS A 103 -10.66 -7.61 18.34
C HIS A 103 -9.56 -8.59 18.79
N ILE A 104 -9.24 -8.63 20.09
CA ILE A 104 -8.15 -9.47 20.61
C ILE A 104 -8.41 -10.94 20.32
N GLY A 105 -7.40 -11.63 19.76
CA GLY A 105 -7.47 -13.04 19.39
C GLY A 105 -8.05 -13.31 18.01
N GLU A 106 -8.60 -12.29 17.33
CA GLU A 106 -9.09 -12.44 15.96
C GLU A 106 -7.92 -12.56 14.97
N GLN A 107 -8.15 -13.32 13.89
CA GLN A 107 -7.24 -13.41 12.76
C GLN A 107 -7.54 -12.32 11.75
N VAL A 108 -6.51 -11.56 11.41
CA VAL A 108 -6.54 -10.44 10.46
C VAL A 108 -5.40 -10.56 9.48
N PHE A 109 -5.50 -9.91 8.34
CA PHE A 109 -4.36 -9.68 7.47
C PHE A 109 -4.10 -8.19 7.35
N VAL A 110 -2.93 -7.83 6.84
CA VAL A 110 -2.55 -6.45 6.70
C VAL A 110 -2.27 -6.12 5.24
N ARG A 111 -2.63 -4.91 4.84
CA ARG A 111 -2.17 -4.28 3.62
C ARG A 111 -1.27 -3.12 3.93
N PHE A 112 -0.22 -2.95 3.15
CA PHE A 112 0.84 -1.99 3.46
C PHE A 112 1.49 -1.47 2.19
N ASN A 113 2.03 -0.27 2.25
CA ASN A 113 2.90 0.25 1.19
C ASN A 113 4.36 -0.11 1.54
N PRO A 114 5.08 -0.90 0.71
CA PRO A 114 6.49 -1.22 0.97
C PRO A 114 7.40 0.01 1.08
N GLN A 115 7.06 1.11 0.40
CA GLN A 115 7.80 2.38 0.50
C GLN A 115 7.45 3.17 1.78
N ASN A 116 6.33 2.84 2.44
CA ASN A 116 5.90 3.47 3.68
C ASN A 116 5.38 2.43 4.69
N ILE A 117 6.32 1.82 5.41
CA ILE A 117 6.02 0.82 6.44
C ILE A 117 5.61 1.42 7.79
N THR A 118 5.44 2.75 7.90
CA THR A 118 5.10 3.38 9.19
C THR A 118 3.67 3.11 9.64
N THR A 119 2.82 2.80 8.66
CA THR A 119 1.39 2.58 8.81
C THR A 119 1.01 1.32 8.06
N ILE A 120 0.10 0.54 8.62
CA ILE A 120 -0.54 -0.59 7.96
C ILE A 120 -2.07 -0.44 8.04
N LEU A 121 -2.74 -1.05 7.08
CA LEU A 121 -4.19 -1.18 7.06
C LEU A 121 -4.53 -2.61 7.50
N VAL A 122 -5.36 -2.75 8.52
CA VAL A 122 -5.74 -4.02 9.12
C VAL A 122 -7.14 -4.39 8.67
N PHE A 123 -7.29 -5.63 8.21
CA PHE A 123 -8.54 -6.15 7.67
C PHE A 123 -8.87 -7.51 8.26
N GLN A 124 -10.17 -7.78 8.36
CA GLN A 124 -10.74 -9.09 8.62
C GLN A 124 -11.32 -9.64 7.32
N GLN A 125 -11.35 -10.96 7.18
CA GLN A 125 -12.04 -11.60 6.05
C GLN A 125 -13.07 -12.62 6.56
N PRO A 126 -14.27 -12.18 6.98
CA PRO A 126 -15.35 -13.10 7.24
C PRO A 126 -15.92 -13.60 5.90
N GLY A 127 -15.52 -14.80 5.47
CA GLY A 127 -15.93 -15.36 4.19
C GLY A 127 -15.10 -14.82 3.03
N ASP A 128 -15.76 -14.23 2.03
CA ASP A 128 -15.12 -13.76 0.79
C ASP A 128 -14.90 -12.25 0.72
N GLU A 129 -15.37 -11.48 1.71
CA GLU A 129 -15.22 -10.02 1.72
C GLU A 129 -14.12 -9.55 2.67
N ASP A 130 -13.28 -8.63 2.18
CA ASP A 130 -12.26 -7.95 2.98
C ASP A 130 -12.91 -6.76 3.74
N ILE A 131 -13.08 -6.88 5.05
CA ILE A 131 -13.61 -5.83 5.92
C ILE A 131 -12.46 -5.06 6.55
N PHE A 132 -12.42 -3.74 6.32
CA PHE A 132 -11.45 -2.88 6.98
C PHE A 132 -11.79 -2.72 8.47
N LEU A 133 -10.77 -2.87 9.33
CA LEU A 133 -10.92 -2.67 10.77
C LEU A 133 -10.29 -1.35 11.24
N ALA A 134 -9.01 -1.14 10.92
CA ALA A 134 -8.27 0.00 11.45
C ALA A 134 -6.98 0.28 10.67
N ARG A 135 -6.49 1.51 10.84
CA ARG A 135 -5.16 1.94 10.40
C ARG A 135 -4.22 1.89 11.59
N ALA A 136 -3.29 0.95 11.63
CA ALA A 136 -2.37 0.80 12.75
C ALA A 136 -1.00 1.43 12.45
N CYS A 137 -0.44 2.13 13.44
CA CYS A 137 0.85 2.81 13.32
C CYS A 137 1.93 2.06 14.11
N LEU A 138 3.17 2.18 13.66
CA LEU A 138 4.34 1.64 14.36
C LEU A 138 4.41 2.15 15.81
N LEU A 139 4.57 1.22 16.77
CA LEU A 139 4.58 1.54 18.19
C LEU A 139 5.79 2.40 18.60
N ILE A 140 6.91 2.29 17.90
CA ILE A 140 8.14 3.07 18.15
C ILE A 140 7.96 4.58 17.88
N PHE A 141 6.94 4.98 17.11
CA PHE A 141 6.67 6.39 16.81
C PHE A 141 5.79 7.10 17.84
N ARG A 142 5.28 6.43 18.88
CA ARG A 142 4.55 7.12 19.97
C ARG A 142 5.52 7.71 21.01
N ARG A 143 6.09 8.88 20.73
CA ARG A 143 6.30 9.90 21.79
C ARG A 143 4.95 10.59 22.02
N THR A 144 4.36 10.38 23.21
CA THR A 144 3.28 11.17 23.84
C THR A 144 2.10 11.63 22.96
N THR A 145 0.97 10.93 23.12
CA THR A 145 -0.43 11.38 22.86
C THR A 145 -0.71 12.13 21.56
N PHE A 146 -1.16 11.41 20.53
CA PHE A 146 -1.97 11.98 19.44
C PHE A 146 -3.39 11.45 19.57
N THR A 147 -4.22 12.14 20.36
CA THR A 147 -5.69 12.07 20.27
C THR A 147 -6.14 13.14 19.29
N ARG A 148 -6.32 12.79 18.01
CA ARG A 148 -7.30 13.50 17.15
C ARG A 148 -7.62 12.74 15.86
N GLY A 149 -8.90 12.38 15.73
CA GLY A 149 -9.65 12.47 14.48
C GLY A 149 -9.44 11.36 13.45
N CYS A 150 -10.03 10.19 13.69
CA CYS A 150 -10.58 9.38 12.60
C CYS A 150 -12.08 9.24 12.90
N GLU A 151 -12.82 10.26 12.47
CA GLU A 151 -14.27 10.32 12.51
C GLU A 151 -14.81 9.67 11.24
N GLY A 152 -15.79 8.76 11.39
CA GLY A 152 -16.63 8.26 10.31
C GLY A 152 -16.14 7.00 9.61
N ASP A 153 -16.56 5.84 10.09
CA ASP A 153 -17.35 4.85 9.32
C ASP A 153 -17.43 3.53 10.09
N ALA A 154 -18.15 3.57 11.22
CA ALA A 154 -18.65 2.39 11.89
C ALA A 154 -20.17 2.50 11.95
N THR A 155 -20.83 2.26 10.81
CA THR A 155 -22.29 2.05 10.78
C THR A 155 -22.55 0.75 10.03
N GLY A 156 -22.97 -0.28 10.76
CA GLY A 156 -23.32 -1.56 10.15
C GLY A 156 -23.34 -2.75 11.10
N LYS A 157 -23.91 -2.64 12.31
CA LYS A 157 -24.37 -3.82 13.04
C LYS A 157 -25.84 -3.69 13.44
N ALA A 158 -26.64 -4.49 12.74
CA ALA A 158 -27.77 -5.27 13.23
C ALA A 158 -28.81 -4.56 14.11
N GLN A 159 -29.94 -4.21 13.50
CA GLN A 159 -31.22 -4.10 14.16
C GLN A 159 -32.24 -4.92 13.36
N ALA A 160 -32.62 -6.09 13.89
CA ALA A 160 -33.90 -6.74 13.64
C ALA A 160 -34.02 -7.99 14.54
N ILE A 161 -34.34 -7.81 15.82
CA ILE A 161 -35.07 -8.80 16.63
C ILE A 161 -35.99 -8.04 17.60
N GLU A 162 -37.23 -8.55 17.74
CA GLU A 162 -38.37 -8.15 18.58
C GLU A 162 -39.27 -7.01 18.06
N SER A 163 -40.61 -7.08 18.07
CA SER A 163 -41.62 -8.11 18.40
C SER A 163 -43.01 -7.55 18.05
N ALA A 164 -43.99 -8.44 17.87
CA ALA A 164 -45.45 -8.24 17.86
C ALA A 164 -46.14 -7.91 16.52
#